data_AF-W0C1M2-F1
#
_entry.id   AF-W0C1M2-F1
#
_cell.length_a   1.000
_cell.length_b   1.000
_cell.length_c   1.000
_cell.angle_alpha   90.00
_cell.angle_beta   90.00
_cell.angle_gamma   90.00
#
_symmetry.space_group_name_H-M   'P 1'
#
loop_
_entity.id
_entity.type
_entity.pdbx_description
1 polymer ?
#
loop_
_entity_poly.entity_id
_entity_poly.type
_entity_poly.pdbx_seq_one_letter_code
_entity_poly.pdbx_strand_id
1 'polypeptide(L)'
;YTAGVVLPTPVATCRYWHRSLNPKKLVDVRFSHLARNMTMQRTVKLYKLPDQTKTKGYRRITAKDMDKAHKLLEDYLKKFSLSPVFSKEEFRHWFTPREGIIDCFVVADEKGNITDLTSYYCLPSSVMHHPVHKAVRAAYSFYNVSTKTPWLDLMNDALISARNVQMDVYNALDLMENKKYFTPLKFGAGDGNLQYYLYNWRCPAMQPEEIALIL
;
A
#
# COMPACT_ATOMS: atom_id res chain seq x y z
N TYR A 1 -2.98 -18.39 -5.19
CA TYR A 1 -3.17 -18.14 -3.74
C TYR A 1 -1.83 -17.75 -3.14
N THR A 2 -1.82 -17.24 -1.90
CA THR A 2 -0.59 -16.85 -1.20
C THR A 2 -0.50 -17.51 0.17
N ALA A 3 0.72 -17.68 0.68
CA ALA A 3 0.96 -18.13 2.05
C ALA A 3 2.20 -17.46 2.66
N GLY A 4 2.19 -17.26 3.98
CA GLY A 4 3.37 -16.81 4.73
C GLY A 4 4.39 -17.91 5.02
N VAL A 5 4.05 -19.17 4.71
CA VAL A 5 4.91 -20.35 4.86
C VAL A 5 5.34 -20.87 3.50
N VAL A 6 6.48 -21.57 3.45
CA VAL A 6 6.99 -22.16 2.22
C VAL A 6 6.37 -23.52 1.96
N LEU A 7 5.67 -23.64 0.83
CA LEU A 7 5.16 -24.88 0.24
C LEU A 7 5.89 -25.17 -1.10
N PRO A 8 6.08 -26.44 -1.50
CA PRO A 8 6.60 -26.79 -2.83
C PRO A 8 5.55 -26.55 -3.94
N THR A 9 5.75 -25.71 -4.96
CA THR A 9 6.86 -24.78 -5.21
C THR A 9 6.29 -23.39 -5.53
N PRO A 10 6.79 -22.29 -4.92
CA PRO A 10 6.26 -20.97 -5.17
C PRO A 10 6.63 -20.49 -6.57
N VAL A 11 5.72 -19.73 -7.20
CA VAL A 11 5.96 -19.06 -8.48
C VAL A 11 6.65 -17.70 -8.30
N ALA A 12 6.48 -17.06 -7.14
CA ALA A 12 7.15 -15.82 -6.76
C ALA A 12 7.18 -15.67 -5.24
N THR A 13 8.11 -14.83 -4.75
CA THR A 13 8.26 -14.50 -3.33
C THR A 13 8.40 -12.99 -3.18
N CYS A 14 7.46 -12.36 -2.48
CA CYS A 14 7.50 -10.92 -2.21
C CYS A 14 7.75 -10.67 -0.71
N ARG A 15 8.45 -9.59 -0.36
CA ARG A 15 8.73 -9.20 1.03
C ARG A 15 7.81 -8.07 1.47
N TYR A 16 7.35 -8.12 2.72
CA TYR A 16 6.66 -7.00 3.34
C TYR A 16 7.61 -5.87 3.73
N TRP A 17 7.13 -4.64 3.57
CA TRP A 17 7.79 -3.42 3.97
C TRP A 17 6.83 -2.58 4.81
N HIS A 18 7.38 -1.90 5.81
CA HIS A 18 6.59 -1.19 6.81
C HIS A 18 7.04 0.25 6.95
N ARG A 19 6.06 1.16 6.98
CA ARG A 19 6.27 2.58 7.22
C ARG A 19 5.45 3.04 8.41
N SER A 20 6.14 3.36 9.51
CA SER A 20 5.47 3.85 10.71
C SER A 20 4.81 5.22 10.48
N LEU A 21 3.50 5.29 10.74
CA LEU A 21 2.72 6.54 10.75
C LEU A 21 2.50 7.05 12.18
N ASN A 22 2.43 6.13 13.16
CA ASN A 22 2.29 6.42 14.59
C ASN A 22 3.37 5.70 15.42
N PRO A 23 4.63 6.15 15.38
CA PRO A 23 5.74 5.43 16.02
C PRO A 23 5.57 5.26 17.53
N LYS A 24 4.94 6.23 18.21
CA LYS A 24 4.69 6.17 19.65
C LYS A 24 3.81 4.97 19.99
N LYS A 25 2.67 4.84 19.32
CA LYS A 25 1.74 3.72 19.54
C LYS A 25 2.37 2.39 19.13
N LEU A 26 3.04 2.32 17.98
CA LEU A 26 3.64 1.06 17.52
C LEU A 26 4.71 0.52 18.47
N VAL A 27 5.49 1.39 19.12
CA VAL A 27 6.46 0.97 20.14
C VAL A 27 5.79 0.62 21.46
N ASP A 28 4.77 1.39 21.87
CA ASP A 28 4.01 1.15 23.12
C ASP A 28 3.35 -0.25 23.12
N VAL A 29 2.71 -0.61 22.00
CA VAL A 29 2.07 -1.93 21.82
C VAL A 29 3.04 -3.04 21.38
N ARG A 30 4.35 -2.75 21.32
CA ARG A 30 5.41 -3.69 20.90
C ARG A 30 5.23 -4.27 19.49
N PHE A 31 4.54 -3.55 18.61
CA PHE A 31 4.48 -3.89 17.18
C PHE A 31 5.81 -3.58 16.48
N SER A 32 6.54 -2.58 16.96
CA SER A 32 7.87 -2.22 16.47
C SER A 32 8.80 -1.85 17.63
N HIS A 33 10.10 -1.83 17.38
CA HIS A 33 11.11 -1.45 18.37
C HIS A 33 11.90 -0.21 17.92
N LEU A 34 12.44 0.53 18.91
CA LEU A 34 13.38 1.60 18.62
C LEU A 34 14.68 1.01 18.09
N ALA A 35 15.20 1.58 17.01
CA ALA A 35 16.52 1.22 16.52
C ALA A 35 17.61 1.60 17.53
N ARG A 36 18.78 0.96 17.43
CA ARG A 36 19.93 1.27 18.29
C ARG A 36 20.25 2.76 18.23
N ASN A 37 20.49 3.38 19.40
CA ASN A 37 20.79 4.81 19.56
C ASN A 37 19.66 5.79 19.15
N MET A 38 18.43 5.31 18.97
CA MET A 38 17.26 6.15 18.72
C MET A 38 16.46 6.38 20.01
N THR A 39 16.00 7.61 20.21
CA THR A 39 14.99 7.95 21.22
C THR A 39 13.60 7.99 20.58
N MET A 40 12.55 7.94 21.39
CA MET A 40 11.18 8.09 20.90
C MET A 40 11.00 9.41 20.13
N GLN A 41 11.50 10.52 20.66
CA GLN A 41 11.43 11.83 20.01
C GLN A 41 12.14 11.87 18.66
N ARG A 42 13.35 11.29 18.56
CA ARG A 42 14.09 11.19 17.29
C ARG A 42 13.34 10.34 16.27
N THR A 43 12.70 9.26 16.70
CA THR A 43 11.91 8.37 15.84
C THR A 43 10.66 9.06 15.31
N VAL A 44 9.94 9.77 16.17
CA VAL A 44 8.79 10.60 15.77
C VAL A 44 9.21 11.67 14.77
N LYS A 45 10.34 12.37 15.01
CA LYS A 45 10.86 13.37 14.08
C LYS A 45 11.28 12.75 12.74
N LEU A 46 11.95 11.59 12.76
CA LEU A 46 12.37 10.87 11.57
C LEU A 46 11.17 10.52 10.69
N TYR A 47 10.07 10.08 11.30
CA TYR A 47 8.91 9.59 10.59
C TYR A 47 7.80 10.62 10.37
N LYS A 48 7.98 11.86 10.83
CA LYS A 48 7.05 12.96 10.63
C LYS A 48 6.77 13.17 9.13
N LEU A 49 5.49 13.32 8.81
CA LEU A 49 4.98 13.64 7.49
C LEU A 49 4.42 15.07 7.46
N PRO A 50 4.43 15.77 6.31
CA PRO A 50 3.81 17.09 6.13
C PRO A 50 2.32 17.09 6.46
N ASP A 51 1.73 18.19 6.90
CA ASP A 51 0.33 18.19 7.36
C ASP A 51 -0.69 18.07 6.21
N GLN A 52 -0.32 18.50 5.01
CA GLN A 52 -1.17 18.46 3.82
C GLN A 52 -0.46 17.78 2.64
N THR A 53 -1.26 17.16 1.78
CA THR A 53 -0.79 16.59 0.52
C THR A 53 -0.28 17.68 -0.41
N LYS A 54 0.75 17.37 -1.21
CA LYS A 54 1.43 18.35 -2.07
C LYS A 54 0.92 18.34 -3.52
N THR A 55 0.48 17.18 -4.02
CA THR A 55 0.11 17.03 -5.42
C THR A 55 -1.21 17.75 -5.72
N LYS A 56 -1.17 18.71 -6.66
CA LYS A 56 -2.37 19.43 -7.11
C LYS A 56 -3.37 18.46 -7.72
N GLY A 57 -4.63 18.54 -7.30
CA GLY A 57 -5.70 17.67 -7.80
C GLY A 57 -5.75 16.29 -7.14
N TYR A 58 -4.88 15.99 -6.16
CA TYR A 58 -4.97 14.78 -5.35
C TYR A 58 -6.19 14.84 -4.42
N ARG A 59 -7.12 13.90 -4.59
CA ARG A 59 -8.37 13.81 -3.82
C ARG A 59 -8.91 12.40 -3.79
N ARG A 60 -9.86 12.11 -2.89
CA ARG A 60 -10.61 10.84 -2.89
C ARG A 60 -11.32 10.64 -4.24
N ILE A 61 -11.36 9.39 -4.69
CA ILE A 61 -12.06 8.99 -5.91
C ILE A 61 -13.57 9.15 -5.72
N THR A 62 -14.28 9.52 -6.79
CA THR A 62 -15.73 9.63 -6.84
C THR A 62 -16.31 8.73 -7.93
N ALA A 63 -17.63 8.52 -7.92
CA ALA A 63 -18.31 7.68 -8.91
C ALA A 63 -18.06 8.11 -10.37
N LYS A 64 -17.83 9.42 -10.61
CA LYS A 64 -17.55 10.00 -11.93
C LYS A 64 -16.15 9.67 -12.46
N ASP A 65 -15.23 9.33 -11.57
CA ASP A 65 -13.83 9.05 -11.91
C ASP A 65 -13.61 7.57 -12.27
N MET A 66 -14.53 6.69 -11.86
CA MET A 66 -14.35 5.23 -11.87
C MET A 66 -13.99 4.66 -13.23
N ASP A 67 -14.64 5.10 -14.31
CA ASP A 67 -14.35 4.56 -15.65
C ASP A 67 -12.94 4.99 -16.14
N LYS A 68 -12.54 6.23 -15.84
CA LYS A 68 -11.19 6.72 -16.19
C LYS A 68 -10.11 6.04 -15.34
N ALA A 69 -10.38 5.87 -14.04
CA ALA A 69 -9.48 5.20 -13.11
C ALA A 69 -9.33 3.71 -13.39
N HIS A 70 -10.43 3.03 -13.77
CA HIS A 70 -10.41 1.64 -14.22
C HIS A 70 -9.53 1.49 -15.46
N LYS A 71 -9.71 2.36 -16.46
CA LYS A 71 -8.89 2.33 -17.68
C LYS A 71 -7.41 2.56 -17.38
N LEU A 72 -7.10 3.53 -16.52
CA LEU A 72 -5.74 3.81 -16.06
C LEU A 72 -5.09 2.59 -15.40
N LEU A 73 -5.81 1.91 -14.50
CA LEU A 73 -5.32 0.70 -13.83
C LEU A 73 -5.18 -0.47 -14.82
N GLU A 74 -6.15 -0.68 -15.70
CA GLU A 74 -6.11 -1.74 -16.71
C GLU A 74 -4.85 -1.61 -17.58
N ASP A 75 -4.56 -0.40 -18.07
CA ASP A 75 -3.38 -0.16 -18.92
C ASP A 75 -2.06 -0.30 -18.14
N TYR A 76 -2.08 -0.02 -16.83
CA TYR A 76 -0.96 -0.26 -15.95
C TYR A 76 -0.68 -1.75 -15.74
N LEU A 77 -1.72 -2.54 -15.47
CA LEU A 77 -1.62 -3.97 -15.12
C LEU A 77 -1.14 -4.86 -16.28
N LYS A 78 -1.30 -4.41 -17.52
CA LYS A 78 -0.80 -5.10 -18.73
C LYS A 78 0.73 -5.24 -18.79
N LYS A 79 1.47 -4.51 -17.96
CA LYS A 79 2.95 -4.56 -17.91
C LYS A 79 3.49 -5.78 -17.17
N PHE A 80 2.66 -6.48 -16.40
CA PHE A 80 3.07 -7.49 -15.43
C PHE A 80 2.70 -8.91 -15.90
N SER A 81 3.53 -9.88 -15.53
CA SER A 81 3.38 -11.29 -15.93
C SER A 81 2.22 -11.98 -15.20
N LEU A 82 1.94 -11.59 -13.95
CA LEU A 82 0.78 -12.07 -13.18
C LEU A 82 -0.04 -10.90 -12.65
N SER A 83 -1.18 -10.63 -13.27
CA SER A 83 -2.09 -9.54 -12.88
C SER A 83 -3.55 -9.97 -12.98
N PRO A 84 -4.44 -9.42 -12.14
CA PRO A 84 -5.88 -9.59 -12.32
C PRO A 84 -6.37 -8.73 -13.48
N VAL A 85 -7.43 -9.21 -14.14
CA VAL A 85 -8.20 -8.42 -15.10
C VAL A 85 -9.51 -8.03 -14.44
N PHE A 86 -9.67 -6.75 -14.12
CA PHE A 86 -10.87 -6.26 -13.46
C PHE A 86 -11.94 -5.89 -14.49
N SER A 87 -13.17 -6.36 -14.28
CA SER A 87 -14.35 -5.75 -14.89
C SER A 87 -14.60 -4.35 -14.28
N LYS A 88 -15.48 -3.56 -14.91
CA LYS A 88 -15.90 -2.26 -14.36
C LYS A 88 -16.61 -2.44 -13.02
N GLU A 89 -17.43 -3.47 -12.89
CA GLU A 89 -18.14 -3.80 -11.65
C GLU A 89 -17.17 -4.21 -10.54
N GLU A 90 -16.19 -5.06 -10.86
CA GLU A 90 -15.15 -5.45 -9.91
C GLU A 90 -14.31 -4.26 -9.48
N PHE A 91 -13.87 -3.42 -10.42
CA PHE A 91 -13.15 -2.19 -10.08
C PHE A 91 -13.97 -1.29 -9.15
N ARG A 92 -15.26 -1.07 -9.45
CA ARG A 92 -16.14 -0.29 -8.57
C ARG A 92 -16.30 -0.95 -7.20
N HIS A 93 -16.39 -2.28 -7.14
CA HIS A 93 -16.50 -3.00 -5.88
C HIS A 93 -15.27 -2.80 -5.00
N TRP A 94 -14.07 -3.00 -5.56
CA TRP A 94 -12.80 -2.97 -4.83
C TRP A 94 -12.30 -1.56 -4.53
N PHE A 95 -12.56 -0.57 -5.39
CA PHE A 95 -11.95 0.76 -5.29
C PHE A 95 -12.89 1.86 -4.78
N THR A 96 -14.19 1.59 -4.59
CA THR A 96 -15.09 2.57 -3.96
C THR A 96 -14.72 2.73 -2.49
N PRO A 97 -14.39 3.95 -2.02
CA PRO A 97 -14.01 4.17 -0.62
C PRO A 97 -15.11 3.71 0.34
N ARG A 98 -14.72 2.93 1.34
CA ARG A 98 -15.58 2.44 2.41
C ARG A 98 -14.83 2.62 3.73
N GLU A 99 -15.42 3.38 4.64
CA GLU A 99 -14.79 3.73 5.92
C GLU A 99 -14.35 2.46 6.67
N GLY A 100 -13.09 2.46 7.11
CA GLY A 100 -12.51 1.32 7.83
C GLY A 100 -12.21 0.08 6.97
N ILE A 101 -12.47 0.11 5.67
CA ILE A 101 -12.23 -1.03 4.76
C ILE A 101 -11.22 -0.66 3.67
N ILE A 102 -11.51 0.34 2.83
CA ILE A 102 -10.65 0.73 1.72
C ILE A 102 -10.78 2.22 1.45
N ASP A 103 -9.67 2.85 1.12
CA ASP A 103 -9.60 4.23 0.68
C ASP A 103 -8.86 4.28 -0.67
N CYS A 104 -9.37 5.10 -1.59
CA CYS A 104 -8.80 5.28 -2.91
C CYS A 104 -8.81 6.76 -3.29
N PHE A 105 -7.69 7.20 -3.87
CA PHE A 105 -7.43 8.57 -4.25
C PHE A 105 -6.94 8.62 -5.69
N VAL A 106 -7.25 9.73 -6.35
CA VAL A 106 -6.85 10.01 -7.72
C VAL A 106 -6.22 11.39 -7.80
N VAL A 107 -5.39 11.58 -8.82
CA VAL A 107 -4.94 12.91 -9.24
C VAL A 107 -5.72 13.28 -10.50
N ALA A 108 -6.45 14.38 -10.44
CA ALA A 108 -7.16 14.94 -11.58
C ALA A 108 -6.39 16.15 -12.15
N ASP A 109 -6.16 16.16 -13.45
CA ASP A 109 -5.62 17.34 -14.14
C ASP A 109 -6.67 18.45 -14.28
N GLU A 110 -6.26 19.62 -14.76
CA GLU A 110 -7.13 20.80 -14.92
C GLU A 110 -8.28 20.57 -15.90
N LYS A 111 -8.18 19.55 -16.77
CA LYS A 111 -9.22 19.14 -17.71
C LYS A 111 -10.14 18.06 -17.14
N GLY A 112 -9.92 17.63 -15.89
CA GLY A 112 -10.68 16.59 -15.24
C GLY A 112 -10.34 15.16 -15.71
N ASN A 113 -9.15 14.94 -16.27
CA ASN A 113 -8.66 13.60 -16.56
C ASN A 113 -7.92 13.03 -15.37
N ILE A 114 -8.10 11.73 -15.13
CA ILE A 114 -7.42 11.02 -14.05
C ILE A 114 -6.05 10.57 -14.55
N THR A 115 -4.99 11.02 -13.89
CA THR A 115 -3.60 10.78 -14.31
C THR A 115 -2.92 9.76 -13.41
N ASP A 116 -3.22 9.78 -12.13
CA ASP A 116 -2.56 8.94 -11.14
C ASP A 116 -3.62 8.39 -10.16
N LEU A 117 -3.31 7.25 -9.55
CA LEU A 117 -4.19 6.57 -8.60
C LEU A 117 -3.37 6.02 -7.43
N THR A 118 -3.91 6.12 -6.22
CA THR A 118 -3.38 5.42 -5.04
C THR A 118 -4.51 4.77 -4.27
N SER A 119 -4.25 3.61 -3.67
CA SER A 119 -5.25 2.93 -2.84
C SER A 119 -4.62 2.08 -1.74
N TYR A 120 -5.36 1.92 -0.65
CA TYR A 120 -5.00 1.02 0.43
C TYR A 120 -6.25 0.48 1.11
N TYR A 121 -6.18 -0.74 1.61
CA TYR A 121 -7.20 -1.31 2.48
C TYR A 121 -6.74 -1.32 3.94
N CYS A 122 -7.69 -1.25 4.85
CA CYS A 122 -7.46 -1.25 6.29
C CYS A 122 -7.61 -2.67 6.81
N LEU A 123 -6.57 -3.19 7.47
CA LEU A 123 -6.60 -4.46 8.16
C LEU A 123 -6.18 -4.23 9.62
N PRO A 124 -7.13 -4.09 10.55
CA PRO A 124 -6.81 -3.90 11.96
C PRO A 124 -6.32 -5.22 12.57
N SER A 125 -5.26 -5.13 13.39
CA SER A 125 -4.76 -6.24 14.20
C SER A 125 -5.08 -5.99 15.67
N SER A 126 -5.67 -6.98 16.34
CA SER A 126 -5.99 -6.89 17.77
C SER A 126 -4.72 -6.80 18.62
N VAL A 127 -4.70 -5.89 19.59
CA VAL A 127 -3.61 -5.75 20.55
C VAL A 127 -3.96 -6.53 21.81
N MET A 128 -3.17 -7.54 22.13
CA MET A 128 -3.40 -8.40 23.28
C MET A 128 -2.92 -7.73 24.57
N HIS A 129 -3.76 -7.78 25.62
CA HIS A 129 -3.42 -7.41 26.99
C HIS A 129 -2.88 -5.97 27.21
N HIS A 130 -3.22 -5.02 26.35
CA HIS A 130 -2.81 -3.62 26.52
C HIS A 130 -3.93 -2.77 27.17
N PRO A 131 -3.61 -1.95 28.19
CA PRO A 131 -4.64 -1.20 28.95
C PRO A 131 -5.35 -0.15 28.08
N VAL A 132 -4.59 0.58 27.25
CA VAL A 132 -5.09 1.71 26.44
C VAL A 132 -5.47 1.30 25.01
N HIS A 133 -4.53 0.75 24.25
CA HIS A 133 -4.72 0.39 22.84
C HIS A 133 -5.39 -0.97 22.65
N LYS A 134 -6.44 -1.03 21.82
CA LYS A 134 -7.15 -2.29 21.50
C LYS A 134 -6.83 -2.87 20.13
N ALA A 135 -6.41 -2.03 19.19
CA ALA A 135 -6.04 -2.45 17.84
C ALA A 135 -4.94 -1.55 17.26
N VAL A 136 -4.12 -2.14 16.40
CA VAL A 136 -3.24 -1.44 15.46
C VAL A 136 -3.96 -1.40 14.12
N ARG A 137 -4.21 -0.20 13.58
CA ARG A 137 -4.83 -0.01 12.28
C ARG A 137 -3.72 0.07 11.23
N ALA A 138 -3.60 -0.97 10.41
CA ALA A 138 -2.61 -1.03 9.35
C ALA A 138 -3.28 -0.74 8.00
N ALA A 139 -2.72 0.22 7.25
CA ALA A 139 -3.02 0.42 5.85
C ALA A 139 -2.15 -0.53 5.03
N TYR A 140 -2.75 -1.40 4.23
CA TYR A 140 -2.04 -2.23 3.27
C TYR A 140 -2.20 -1.61 1.89
N SER A 141 -1.07 -1.25 1.29
CA SER A 141 -0.98 -0.75 -0.08
C SER A 141 -1.67 -1.73 -1.02
N PHE A 142 -2.64 -1.21 -1.78
CA PHE A 142 -3.36 -2.00 -2.78
C PHE A 142 -2.77 -1.68 -4.16
N TYR A 143 -3.54 -1.14 -5.09
CA TYR A 143 -3.02 -0.72 -6.38
C TYR A 143 -2.70 0.77 -6.42
N ASN A 144 -1.54 1.10 -6.99
CA ASN A 144 -1.11 2.48 -7.21
C ASN A 144 -0.61 2.62 -8.65
N VAL A 145 -0.87 3.75 -9.28
CA VAL A 145 -0.48 4.05 -10.66
C VAL A 145 0.04 5.47 -10.72
N SER A 146 1.28 5.62 -11.17
CA SER A 146 1.94 6.91 -11.42
C SER A 146 2.18 7.08 -12.92
N THR A 147 1.71 8.19 -13.49
CA THR A 147 1.97 8.57 -14.89
C THR A 147 2.55 9.98 -15.02
N LYS A 148 1.95 10.97 -14.35
CA LYS A 148 2.40 12.37 -14.39
C LYS A 148 3.06 12.79 -13.09
N THR A 149 2.57 12.28 -11.97
CA THR A 149 3.11 12.61 -10.64
C THR A 149 4.24 11.63 -10.30
N PRO A 150 5.46 12.07 -9.97
CA PRO A 150 6.55 11.17 -9.58
C PRO A 150 6.15 10.25 -8.42
N TRP A 151 6.58 8.98 -8.47
CA TRP A 151 6.26 7.95 -7.47
C TRP A 151 6.48 8.42 -6.02
N LEU A 152 7.56 9.16 -5.77
CA LEU A 152 7.90 9.67 -4.43
C LEU A 152 6.86 10.64 -3.90
N ASP A 153 6.44 11.61 -4.71
CA ASP A 153 5.44 12.61 -4.31
C ASP A 153 4.07 11.95 -4.14
N LEU A 154 3.68 11.10 -5.09
CA LEU A 154 2.38 10.42 -5.08
C LEU A 154 2.21 9.52 -3.85
N MET A 155 3.22 8.70 -3.54
CA MET A 155 3.15 7.81 -2.39
C MET A 155 3.36 8.56 -1.07
N ASN A 156 4.08 9.67 -1.05
CA ASN A 156 4.12 10.53 0.12
C ASN A 156 2.72 11.09 0.44
N ASP A 157 1.95 11.49 -0.56
CA ASP A 157 0.56 11.93 -0.39
C ASP A 157 -0.35 10.78 0.09
N ALA A 158 -0.15 9.55 -0.40
CA ALA A 158 -0.85 8.38 0.12
C ALA A 158 -0.56 8.11 1.61
N LEU A 159 0.68 8.28 2.06
CA LEU A 159 1.05 8.16 3.48
C LEU A 159 0.40 9.25 4.33
N ILE A 160 0.34 10.49 3.82
CA ILE A 160 -0.34 11.61 4.48
C ILE A 160 -1.84 11.28 4.63
N SER A 161 -2.49 10.83 3.56
CA SER A 161 -3.89 10.40 3.56
C SER A 161 -4.18 9.30 4.58
N ALA A 162 -3.35 8.26 4.63
CA ALA A 162 -3.50 7.16 5.59
C ALA A 162 -3.34 7.65 7.04
N ARG A 163 -2.38 8.53 7.32
CA ARG A 163 -2.19 9.13 8.65
C ARG A 163 -3.36 10.05 9.04
N ASN A 164 -3.95 10.77 8.10
CA ASN A 164 -5.11 11.64 8.36
C ASN A 164 -6.36 10.85 8.76
N VAL A 165 -6.50 9.61 8.29
CA VAL A 165 -7.56 8.69 8.75
C VAL A 165 -7.11 7.79 9.92
N GLN A 166 -6.04 8.18 10.62
CA GLN A 166 -5.52 7.57 11.84
C GLN A 166 -5.05 6.11 11.66
N MET A 167 -4.41 5.80 10.53
CA MET A 167 -3.64 4.56 10.39
C MET A 167 -2.33 4.67 11.16
N ASP A 168 -1.90 3.57 11.78
CA ASP A 168 -0.71 3.51 12.62
C ASP A 168 0.53 3.12 11.83
N VAL A 169 0.36 2.30 10.78
CA VAL A 169 1.43 1.80 9.92
C VAL A 169 0.91 1.66 8.49
N TYR A 170 1.80 1.87 7.52
CA TYR A 170 1.54 1.60 6.11
C TYR A 170 2.43 0.44 5.65
N ASN A 171 1.79 -0.64 5.22
CA ASN A 171 2.41 -1.89 4.78
C ASN A 171 2.34 -1.99 3.27
N ALA A 172 3.40 -2.48 2.65
CA ALA A 172 3.43 -2.73 1.21
C ALA A 172 4.28 -3.96 0.91
N LEU A 173 3.90 -4.71 -0.12
CA LEU A 173 4.77 -5.75 -0.69
C LEU A 173 5.69 -5.12 -1.73
N ASP A 174 6.87 -5.70 -1.91
CA ASP A 174 7.86 -5.26 -2.89
C ASP A 174 7.57 -5.67 -4.34
N LEU A 175 6.29 -5.92 -4.63
CA LEU A 175 5.74 -6.21 -5.94
C LEU A 175 5.52 -4.94 -6.78
N MET A 176 5.27 -5.13 -8.08
CA MET A 176 5.14 -4.03 -9.06
C MET A 176 6.35 -3.07 -9.00
N GLU A 177 6.10 -1.76 -8.98
CA GLU A 177 7.13 -0.73 -8.90
C GLU A 177 7.36 -0.21 -7.47
N ASN A 178 6.88 -0.92 -6.44
CA ASN A 178 6.83 -0.39 -5.08
C ASN A 178 8.23 -0.09 -4.49
N LYS A 179 9.26 -0.85 -4.90
CA LYS A 179 10.65 -0.62 -4.47
C LYS A 179 11.17 0.77 -4.80
N LYS A 180 10.60 1.47 -5.80
CA LYS A 180 11.03 2.81 -6.23
C LYS A 180 10.93 3.86 -5.12
N TYR A 181 10.02 3.69 -4.17
CA TYR A 181 9.76 4.69 -3.13
C TYR A 181 10.06 4.23 -1.70
N PHE A 182 10.37 2.95 -1.46
CA PHE A 182 10.56 2.43 -0.12
C PHE A 182 11.65 3.13 0.68
N THR A 183 12.90 3.09 0.23
CA THR A 183 14.01 3.70 0.96
C THR A 183 13.86 5.21 1.11
N PRO A 184 13.56 5.99 0.05
CA PRO A 184 13.40 7.44 0.17
C PRO A 184 12.24 7.84 1.10
N LEU A 185 11.15 7.08 1.09
CA LEU A 185 10.02 7.31 1.99
C LEU A 185 10.17 6.62 3.34
N LYS A 186 11.32 6.02 3.66
CA LYS A 186 11.65 5.43 4.98
C LYS A 186 10.83 4.19 5.35
N PHE A 187 10.47 3.38 4.36
CA PHE A 187 9.98 2.02 4.61
C PHE A 187 11.15 1.15 5.08
N GLY A 188 10.91 0.33 6.09
CA GLY A 188 11.84 -0.71 6.52
C GLY A 188 11.37 -2.08 6.02
N ALA A 189 12.32 -2.92 5.59
CA ALA A 189 12.01 -4.31 5.24
C ALA A 189 11.54 -5.06 6.49
N GLY A 190 10.40 -5.74 6.37
CA GLY A 190 9.92 -6.70 7.35
C GLY A 190 10.69 -8.02 7.27
N ASP A 191 10.43 -8.89 8.24
CA ASP A 191 10.92 -10.26 8.32
C ASP A 191 10.04 -11.25 7.55
N GLY A 192 8.76 -10.92 7.33
CA GLY A 192 7.80 -11.73 6.60
C GLY A 192 7.96 -11.67 5.07
N ASN A 193 7.99 -12.85 4.45
CA ASN A 193 7.81 -13.00 3.01
C ASN A 193 6.43 -13.62 2.72
N LEU A 194 5.79 -13.15 1.65
CA LEU A 194 4.58 -13.71 1.09
C LEU A 194 4.92 -14.52 -0.17
N GLN A 195 4.57 -15.79 -0.16
CA GLN A 195 4.83 -16.74 -1.23
C GLN A 195 3.60 -16.84 -2.14
N TYR A 196 3.79 -16.78 -3.46
CA TYR A 196 2.72 -16.92 -4.45
C TYR A 196 2.71 -18.32 -5.03
N TYR A 197 1.51 -18.88 -5.21
CA TYR A 197 1.29 -20.22 -5.73
C TYR A 197 0.18 -20.25 -6.76
N LEU A 198 0.36 -21.08 -7.78
CA LEU A 198 -0.68 -21.42 -8.75
C LEU A 198 -1.00 -22.91 -8.64
N TYR A 199 -2.29 -23.23 -8.55
CA TYR A 199 -2.75 -24.61 -8.51
C TYR A 199 -3.02 -25.10 -9.93
N ASN A 200 -2.52 -26.31 -10.26
CA ASN A 200 -2.69 -26.94 -11.56
C ASN A 200 -2.26 -26.06 -12.75
N TRP A 201 -1.20 -25.25 -12.56
CA TRP A 201 -0.66 -24.37 -13.60
C TRP A 201 0.87 -24.35 -13.52
N ARG A 202 1.53 -24.59 -14.65
CA ARG A 202 2.99 -24.59 -14.75
C ARG A 202 3.47 -23.33 -15.47
N CYS A 203 4.41 -22.62 -14.87
CA CYS A 203 5.08 -21.46 -15.46
C CYS A 203 6.51 -21.32 -14.92
N PRO A 204 7.36 -20.50 -15.55
CA PRO A 204 8.61 -20.07 -14.94
C PRO A 204 8.39 -19.33 -13.61
N ALA A 205 9.43 -19.29 -12.77
CA ALA A 205 9.44 -18.43 -11.60
C ALA A 205 9.49 -16.95 -12.04
N MET A 206 8.84 -16.08 -11.27
CA MET A 206 8.72 -14.66 -11.53
C MET A 206 9.41 -13.85 -10.42
N GLN A 207 9.96 -12.69 -10.79
CA GLN A 207 10.46 -11.71 -9.84
C GLN A 207 9.30 -10.91 -9.23
N PRO A 208 9.46 -10.32 -8.02
CA PRO A 208 8.42 -9.48 -7.40
C PRO A 208 7.88 -8.38 -8.33
N GLU A 209 8.76 -7.77 -9.13
CA GLU A 209 8.44 -6.70 -10.06
C GLU A 209 7.54 -7.15 -11.21
N GLU A 210 7.41 -8.46 -11.45
CA GLU A 210 6.53 -9.05 -12.47
C GLU A 210 5.16 -9.41 -11.90
N ILE A 211 4.96 -9.29 -10.58
CA ILE A 211 3.72 -9.61 -9.89
C ILE A 211 2.91 -8.33 -9.67
N ALA A 212 1.66 -8.34 -10.11
CA ALA A 212 0.65 -7.33 -9.82
C ALA A 212 -0.64 -7.95 -9.27
N LEU A 213 -0.56 -9.13 -8.68
CA LEU A 213 -1.68 -9.77 -7.99
C LEU A 213 -1.57 -9.50 -6.48
N ILE A 214 -2.55 -8.79 -5.93
CA ILE A 214 -2.73 -8.61 -4.48
C ILE A 214 -3.96 -9.43 -4.09
N LEU A 215 -3.80 -10.31 -3.11
CA LEU A 215 -4.84 -11.23 -2.60
C LEU A 215 -5.21 -10.88 -1.16
#